data_AF-A0A938FSJ8-F1
#
_entry.id   AF-A0A938FSJ8-F1
#
_cell.length_a   1.000
_cell.length_b   1.000
_cell.length_c   1.000
_cell.angle_alpha   90.00
_cell.angle_beta   90.00
_cell.angle_gamma   90.00
#
_symmetry.space_group_name_H-M   'P 1'
#
loop_
_entity.id
_entity.type
_entity.pdbx_description
1 polymer ?
#
loop_
_entity_poly.entity_id
_entity_poly.type
_entity_poly.pdbx_seq_one_letter_code
_entity_poly.pdbx_strand_id
1 'polypeptide(L)'
;MTLPAAGLRSWVRNGNRVRLALSHGSARIEWVSPSSFRWERVWSGELRERAPVARESVKFAVRERGEALEFETNDVFLTLSKKGLLASVETVNRETLMRDLTEAERRGGRIAWYRVSRPGARYFGLGPRPEPELDLRGAVRQAVPFLVSTAGYGESHFAQGGYTFTFEPERYRIEIEGAELDYAFHYGPSPTAIYEERLKITGLPDLNPPPPAKLPKTAPATWDSLAAAVRRMAQESLSGMLAQHFTLWPYRKGAPELFRRAAQAAAVSPWVEGQLSAEAQAIRDRFRFYMQAYTGEVSGRGLPMLRALPFEFPQDAEAARYSDQWIFGDDLLVAPVLSPEPERRVYLPAGNWTRLRSNQRYPGRQTIAIQAAPDELPLFARNGSILPLEDSGVVALHYFPQLAGQCFLYESDLGDYSQFHAAPAGEYLRLQIESLQARDYEWVVHNVGPAREGMRGATRLREARPAARLAPGSWRYDRERRNLHARVRVRGGEDCILNFSF
;
A
#
# COMPACT_ATOMS: atom_id res chain seq x y z
N MET A 1 -8.14 42.84 -5.67
CA MET A 1 -8.03 43.33 -4.28
C MET A 1 -7.91 42.13 -3.36
N THR A 2 -7.04 42.18 -2.35
CA THR A 2 -6.96 41.15 -1.30
C THR A 2 -8.10 41.40 -0.31
N LEU A 3 -8.91 40.39 -0.01
CA LEU A 3 -9.97 40.49 1.00
C LEU A 3 -9.33 40.52 2.40
N PRO A 4 -9.94 41.22 3.40
CA PRO A 4 -9.50 41.12 4.79
C PRO A 4 -9.69 39.68 5.30
N ALA A 5 -9.06 39.33 6.40
CA ALA A 5 -9.18 37.99 6.96
C ALA A 5 -10.65 37.62 7.26
N ALA A 6 -11.06 36.39 6.92
CA ALA A 6 -12.44 35.96 7.15
C ALA A 6 -12.77 35.90 8.65
N GLY A 7 -13.88 36.49 9.07
CA GLY A 7 -14.43 36.33 10.41
C GLY A 7 -15.65 35.43 10.41
N LEU A 8 -15.71 34.44 11.30
CA LEU A 8 -16.90 33.63 11.55
C LEU A 8 -17.99 34.52 12.18
N ARG A 9 -19.17 34.59 11.54
CA ARG A 9 -20.33 35.33 12.04
C ARG A 9 -21.30 34.44 12.81
N SER A 10 -21.58 33.27 12.26
CA SER A 10 -22.48 32.28 12.85
C SER A 10 -22.20 30.89 12.28
N TRP A 11 -22.63 29.86 12.99
CA TRP A 11 -22.56 28.49 12.51
C TRP A 11 -23.83 27.72 12.85
N VAL A 12 -24.14 26.71 12.03
CA VAL A 12 -25.31 25.83 12.24
C VAL A 12 -24.89 24.40 11.96
N ARG A 13 -25.19 23.50 12.90
CA ARG A 13 -25.04 22.05 12.72
C ARG A 13 -26.35 21.44 12.23
N ASN A 14 -26.26 20.63 11.18
CA ASN A 14 -27.32 19.74 10.73
C ASN A 14 -26.72 18.35 10.46
N GLY A 15 -27.01 17.40 11.36
CA GLY A 15 -26.43 16.07 11.33
C GLY A 15 -24.90 16.12 11.35
N ASN A 16 -24.29 15.60 10.27
CA ASN A 16 -22.85 15.55 10.08
C ASN A 16 -22.22 16.84 9.56
N ARG A 17 -23.06 17.81 9.13
CA ARG A 17 -22.62 19.04 8.50
C ARG A 17 -22.63 20.19 9.50
N VAL A 18 -21.60 21.01 9.46
CA VAL A 18 -21.53 22.31 10.13
C VAL A 18 -21.29 23.38 9.08
N ARG A 19 -22.30 24.22 8.84
CA ARG A 19 -22.20 25.37 7.93
C ARG A 19 -21.74 26.59 8.70
N LEU A 20 -20.84 27.35 8.10
CA LEU A 20 -20.20 28.54 8.66
C LEU A 20 -20.52 29.75 7.77
N ALA A 21 -21.22 30.74 8.32
CA ALA A 21 -21.42 32.03 7.67
C ALA A 21 -20.27 32.97 8.02
N LEU A 22 -19.63 33.57 7.01
CA LEU A 22 -18.40 34.33 7.18
C LEU A 22 -18.61 35.82 6.86
N SER A 23 -17.63 36.65 7.21
CA SER A 23 -17.59 38.06 6.79
C SER A 23 -17.61 38.25 5.28
N HIS A 24 -17.11 37.27 4.53
CA HIS A 24 -17.23 37.15 3.08
C HIS A 24 -17.29 35.66 2.72
N GLY A 25 -18.33 35.29 1.97
CA GLY A 25 -18.57 33.91 1.58
C GLY A 25 -19.02 33.00 2.72
N SER A 26 -18.77 31.70 2.56
CA SER A 26 -19.24 30.65 3.46
C SER A 26 -18.31 29.44 3.43
N ALA A 27 -18.36 28.63 4.48
CA ALA A 27 -17.60 27.39 4.59
C ALA A 27 -18.47 26.26 5.18
N ARG A 28 -18.05 25.01 4.97
CA ARG A 28 -18.74 23.81 5.46
C ARG A 28 -17.72 22.75 5.88
N ILE A 29 -17.96 22.16 7.05
CA ILE A 29 -17.35 20.90 7.47
C ILE A 29 -18.42 19.83 7.35
N GLU A 30 -18.11 18.71 6.69
CA GLU A 30 -18.92 17.50 6.73
C GLU A 30 -18.09 16.35 7.31
N TRP A 31 -18.47 15.84 8.48
CA TRP A 31 -17.85 14.66 9.07
C TRP A 31 -18.33 13.39 8.35
N VAL A 32 -17.38 12.57 7.90
CA VAL A 32 -17.66 11.32 7.16
C VAL A 32 -17.42 10.10 8.03
N SER A 33 -16.45 10.19 8.94
CA SER A 33 -16.18 9.24 10.02
C SER A 33 -15.68 10.04 11.23
N PRO A 34 -15.46 9.41 12.40
CA PRO A 34 -14.77 10.09 13.49
C PRO A 34 -13.33 10.49 13.14
N SER A 35 -12.69 9.88 12.13
CA SER A 35 -11.33 10.16 11.66
C SER A 35 -11.25 11.12 10.46
N SER A 36 -12.36 11.37 9.75
CA SER A 36 -12.32 12.03 8.45
C SER A 36 -13.42 13.07 8.27
N PHE A 37 -13.05 14.22 7.70
CA PHE A 37 -13.98 15.29 7.35
C PHE A 37 -13.65 15.93 6.01
N ARG A 38 -14.69 16.41 5.33
CA ARG A 38 -14.58 17.25 4.14
C ARG A 38 -14.70 18.73 4.53
N TRP A 39 -13.82 19.55 4.00
CA TRP A 39 -13.77 20.99 4.17
C TRP A 39 -14.01 21.70 2.84
N GLU A 40 -15.03 22.55 2.79
CA GLU A 40 -15.38 23.36 1.64
C GLU A 40 -15.40 24.84 2.01
N ARG A 41 -14.92 25.71 1.11
CA ARG A 41 -14.95 27.17 1.29
C ARG A 41 -15.06 27.92 -0.02
N VAL A 42 -15.92 28.95 -0.02
CA VAL A 42 -16.04 29.96 -1.09
C VAL A 42 -15.90 31.37 -0.50
N TRP A 43 -15.37 32.30 -1.28
CA TRP A 43 -15.15 33.71 -0.87
C TRP A 43 -16.32 34.63 -1.22
N SER A 44 -17.36 34.11 -1.86
CA SER A 44 -18.54 34.89 -2.28
C SER A 44 -19.79 34.03 -2.24
N GLY A 45 -20.83 34.53 -1.58
CA GLY A 45 -22.13 33.86 -1.49
C GLY A 45 -22.13 32.58 -0.65
N GLU A 46 -23.21 31.82 -0.80
CA GLU A 46 -23.44 30.55 -0.10
C GLU A 46 -22.81 29.37 -0.87
N LEU A 47 -22.31 28.38 -0.13
CA LEU A 47 -21.87 27.11 -0.69
C LEU A 47 -23.02 26.40 -1.39
N ARG A 48 -22.74 25.79 -2.55
CA ARG A 48 -23.71 24.95 -3.23
C ARG A 48 -24.04 23.73 -2.39
N GLU A 49 -25.31 23.39 -2.32
CA GLU A 49 -25.75 22.13 -1.73
C GLU A 49 -25.30 20.96 -2.61
N ARG A 50 -24.72 19.94 -1.97
CA ARG A 50 -24.27 18.69 -2.59
C ARG A 50 -24.84 17.52 -1.79
N ALA A 51 -24.97 16.37 -2.43
CA ALA A 51 -25.35 15.14 -1.74
C ALA A 51 -24.38 14.87 -0.57
N PRO A 52 -24.87 14.40 0.59
CA PRO A 52 -24.02 13.93 1.67
C PRO A 52 -23.02 12.88 1.17
N VAL A 53 -21.77 13.03 1.58
CA VAL A 53 -20.72 12.03 1.41
C VAL A 53 -20.87 10.96 2.48
N ALA A 54 -21.16 11.37 3.71
CA ALA A 54 -21.35 10.45 4.82
C ALA A 54 -22.61 9.60 4.62
N ARG A 55 -22.45 8.27 4.75
CA ARG A 55 -23.55 7.30 4.67
C ARG A 55 -24.25 7.08 6.01
N GLU A 56 -23.54 7.35 7.11
CA GLU A 56 -23.99 7.11 8.48
C GLU A 56 -23.85 8.38 9.33
N SER A 57 -24.55 8.44 10.45
CA SER A 57 -24.41 9.55 11.40
C SER A 57 -23.09 9.45 12.15
N VAL A 58 -22.33 10.56 12.19
CA VAL A 58 -21.07 10.64 12.92
C VAL A 58 -21.30 11.32 14.28
N LYS A 59 -20.82 10.67 15.35
CA LYS A 59 -20.80 11.25 16.69
C LYS A 59 -19.60 12.18 16.83
N PHE A 60 -19.89 13.46 17.05
CA PHE A 60 -18.91 14.49 17.39
C PHE A 60 -19.56 15.60 18.21
N ALA A 61 -18.79 16.25 19.07
CA ALA A 61 -19.17 17.45 19.78
C ALA A 61 -18.68 18.69 19.03
N VAL A 62 -19.42 19.80 19.14
CA VAL A 62 -19.00 21.11 18.67
C VAL A 62 -19.09 22.07 19.85
N ARG A 63 -18.01 22.77 20.16
CA ARG A 63 -17.95 23.71 21.27
C ARG A 63 -17.32 25.02 20.81
N GLU A 64 -17.87 26.12 21.27
CA GLU A 64 -17.29 27.44 21.05
C GLU A 64 -16.48 27.83 22.29
N ARG A 65 -15.19 28.13 22.10
CA ARG A 65 -14.29 28.54 23.19
C ARG A 65 -13.45 29.73 22.76
N GLY A 66 -13.70 30.89 23.38
CA GLY A 66 -13.00 32.13 23.06
C GLY A 66 -13.05 32.43 21.56
N GLU A 67 -11.89 32.53 20.93
CA GLU A 67 -11.71 32.84 19.51
C GLU A 67 -11.71 31.60 18.59
N ALA A 68 -12.18 30.44 19.06
CA ALA A 68 -12.18 29.20 18.29
C ALA A 68 -13.51 28.44 18.34
N LEU A 69 -13.73 27.63 17.30
CA LEU A 69 -14.73 26.58 17.23
C LEU A 69 -14.01 25.23 17.26
N GLU A 70 -14.32 24.41 18.26
CA GLU A 70 -13.71 23.11 18.51
C GLU A 70 -14.65 21.98 18.14
N PHE A 71 -14.12 20.96 17.48
CA PHE A 71 -14.80 19.74 17.11
C PHE A 71 -14.05 18.57 17.72
N GLU A 72 -14.77 17.70 18.42
CA GLU A 72 -14.21 16.54 19.12
C GLU A 72 -14.93 15.27 18.65
N THR A 73 -14.15 14.32 18.16
CA THR A 73 -14.59 12.96 17.85
C THR A 73 -13.88 11.97 18.79
N ASN A 74 -14.11 10.68 18.60
CA ASN A 74 -13.35 9.65 19.32
C ASN A 74 -11.90 9.50 18.81
N ASP A 75 -11.55 10.08 17.66
CA ASP A 75 -10.26 9.84 17.01
C ASP A 75 -9.41 11.11 16.90
N VAL A 76 -10.04 12.28 16.71
CA VAL A 76 -9.34 13.55 16.51
C VAL A 76 -10.03 14.74 17.19
N PHE A 77 -9.21 15.77 17.44
CA PHE A 77 -9.65 17.12 17.77
C PHE A 77 -9.36 18.05 16.59
N LEU A 78 -10.39 18.70 16.05
CA LEU A 78 -10.25 19.78 15.07
C LEU A 78 -10.57 21.11 15.77
N THR A 79 -9.63 22.05 15.74
CA THR A 79 -9.83 23.43 16.21
C THR A 79 -9.78 24.38 15.03
N LEU A 80 -10.77 25.26 14.92
CA LEU A 80 -10.86 26.26 13.86
C LEU A 80 -10.88 27.67 14.47
N SER A 81 -9.90 28.50 14.13
CA SER A 81 -9.90 29.91 14.53
C SER A 81 -11.09 30.66 13.90
N LYS A 82 -11.84 31.42 14.70
CA LYS A 82 -12.94 32.27 14.21
C LYS A 82 -12.46 33.36 13.27
N LYS A 83 -11.20 33.80 13.41
CA LYS A 83 -10.53 34.72 12.50
C LYS A 83 -9.56 33.96 11.59
N GLY A 84 -9.73 34.11 10.29
CA GLY A 84 -8.93 33.47 9.24
C GLY A 84 -9.27 32.00 8.96
N LEU A 85 -10.05 31.34 9.81
CA LEU A 85 -10.41 29.91 9.68
C LEU A 85 -9.17 28.99 9.65
N LEU A 86 -8.16 29.29 10.46
CA LEU A 86 -6.97 28.44 10.58
C LEU A 86 -7.37 27.14 11.30
N ALA A 87 -7.19 26.01 10.62
CA ALA A 87 -7.46 24.69 11.18
C ALA A 87 -6.23 24.14 11.91
N SER A 88 -6.46 23.42 13.01
CA SER A 88 -5.47 22.62 13.74
C SER A 88 -6.09 21.27 14.02
N VAL A 89 -5.43 20.19 13.61
CA VAL A 89 -5.89 18.83 13.89
C VAL A 89 -4.90 18.11 14.80
N GLU A 90 -5.41 17.53 15.87
CA GLU A 90 -4.66 16.77 16.86
C GLU A 90 -5.26 15.38 17.05
N THR A 91 -4.44 14.42 17.48
CA THR A 91 -4.94 13.13 17.98
C THR A 91 -5.66 13.33 19.32
N VAL A 92 -6.41 12.31 19.77
CA VAL A 92 -7.00 12.31 21.12
C VAL A 92 -5.97 12.49 22.25
N ASN A 93 -4.71 12.13 22.00
CA ASN A 93 -3.61 12.31 22.94
C ASN A 93 -2.94 13.70 22.85
N ARG A 94 -3.56 14.65 22.14
CA ARG A 94 -3.07 16.01 21.92
C ARG A 94 -1.74 16.08 21.17
N GLU A 95 -1.42 15.07 20.38
CA GLU A 95 -0.32 15.16 19.42
C GLU A 95 -0.80 15.92 18.18
N THR A 96 -0.11 17.00 17.81
CA THR A 96 -0.42 17.77 16.61
C THR A 96 -0.12 16.95 15.35
N LEU A 97 -1.13 16.80 14.49
CA LEU A 97 -1.00 16.20 13.16
C LEU A 97 -0.61 17.27 12.14
N MET A 98 -1.42 18.33 12.06
CA MET A 98 -1.23 19.46 11.16
C MET A 98 -1.85 20.75 11.73
N ARG A 99 -1.33 21.90 11.29
CA ARG A 99 -1.86 23.23 11.58
C ARG A 99 -1.71 24.15 10.38
N ASP A 100 -2.75 24.91 10.08
CA ASP A 100 -2.66 26.04 9.16
C ASP A 100 -1.84 27.17 9.81
N LEU A 101 -0.88 27.72 9.05
CA LEU A 101 -0.07 28.87 9.43
C LEU A 101 -0.65 30.19 8.90
N THR A 102 -1.40 30.12 7.80
CA THR A 102 -2.05 31.28 7.20
C THR A 102 -3.49 30.93 6.86
N GLU A 103 -4.33 31.96 6.72
CA GLU A 103 -5.61 31.80 6.05
C GLU A 103 -5.40 31.34 4.59
N ALA A 104 -6.38 30.62 4.05
CA ALA A 104 -6.53 30.45 2.61
C ALA A 104 -6.83 31.81 1.97
N GLU A 105 -5.84 32.39 1.30
CA GLU A 105 -6.00 33.68 0.65
C GLU A 105 -6.31 33.50 -0.83
N ARG A 106 -7.40 34.13 -1.29
CA ARG A 106 -7.74 34.18 -2.71
C ARG A 106 -7.18 35.45 -3.36
N ARG A 107 -6.23 35.30 -4.29
CA ARG A 107 -5.63 36.41 -5.05
C ARG A 107 -5.40 36.02 -6.50
N GLY A 108 -5.88 36.84 -7.43
CA GLY A 108 -5.60 36.67 -8.87
C GLY A 108 -6.07 35.32 -9.45
N GLY A 109 -7.22 34.81 -8.99
CA GLY A 109 -7.75 33.51 -9.44
C GLY A 109 -7.06 32.29 -8.82
N ARG A 110 -6.18 32.49 -7.84
CA ARG A 110 -5.51 31.44 -7.08
C ARG A 110 -5.90 31.50 -5.61
N ILE A 111 -5.92 30.35 -4.96
CA ILE A 111 -6.06 30.23 -3.51
C ILE A 111 -4.78 29.61 -2.98
N ALA A 112 -4.20 30.19 -1.93
CA ALA A 112 -2.99 29.63 -1.33
C ALA A 112 -2.98 29.78 0.19
N TRP A 113 -2.38 28.80 0.87
CA TRP A 113 -2.14 28.83 2.32
C TRP A 113 -0.94 27.97 2.69
N TYR A 114 -0.40 28.23 3.89
CA TYR A 114 0.69 27.47 4.48
C TYR A 114 0.19 26.58 5.61
N ARG A 115 0.84 25.44 5.76
CA ARG A 115 0.61 24.45 6.82
C ARG A 115 1.93 23.97 7.40
N VAL A 116 1.88 23.48 8.62
CA VAL A 116 2.95 22.72 9.27
C VAL A 116 2.39 21.40 9.76
N SER A 117 3.17 20.33 9.59
CA SER A 117 2.90 19.02 10.21
C SER A 117 3.80 18.82 11.43
N ARG A 118 3.61 17.72 12.16
CA ARG A 118 4.55 17.31 13.21
C ARG A 118 6.01 17.37 12.71
N PRO A 119 6.98 17.85 13.52
CA PRO A 119 8.39 17.88 13.13
C PRO A 119 8.91 16.51 12.63
N GLY A 120 9.69 16.52 11.56
CA GLY A 120 10.24 15.31 10.94
C GLY A 120 9.26 14.56 10.04
N ALA A 121 8.05 15.08 9.82
CA ALA A 121 7.11 14.49 8.88
C ALA A 121 7.67 14.45 7.45
N ARG A 122 7.50 13.31 6.81
CA ARG A 122 7.73 13.11 5.38
C ARG A 122 6.40 13.13 4.65
N TYR A 123 6.45 13.48 3.37
CA TYR A 123 5.27 13.64 2.53
C TYR A 123 5.39 12.72 1.32
N PHE A 124 4.28 12.11 0.92
CA PHE A 124 4.21 11.17 -0.18
C PHE A 124 2.92 11.38 -1.00
N GLY A 125 2.85 10.72 -2.16
CA GLY A 125 1.71 10.79 -3.06
C GLY A 125 1.86 11.86 -4.13
N LEU A 126 0.77 12.56 -4.43
CA LEU A 126 0.63 13.58 -5.48
C LEU A 126 0.79 13.08 -6.93
N GLY A 127 0.86 11.76 -7.14
CA GLY A 127 1.00 11.12 -8.44
C GLY A 127 2.46 10.83 -8.81
N PRO A 128 2.66 10.09 -9.93
CA PRO A 128 4.00 9.77 -10.42
C PRO A 128 4.73 10.99 -10.98
N ARG A 129 6.06 11.01 -10.80
CA ARG A 129 6.96 12.12 -11.06
C ARG A 129 8.33 11.60 -11.56
N PRO A 130 9.09 12.40 -12.31
CA PRO A 130 10.39 11.98 -12.83
C PRO A 130 11.47 11.85 -11.74
N GLU A 131 11.35 12.59 -10.64
CA GLU A 131 12.32 12.56 -9.54
C GLU A 131 12.33 11.19 -8.84
N PRO A 132 13.51 10.64 -8.51
CA PRO A 132 13.61 9.34 -7.88
C PRO A 132 13.23 9.33 -6.40
N GLU A 133 13.27 10.48 -5.72
CA GLU A 133 12.94 10.61 -4.30
C GLU A 133 11.44 10.44 -4.05
N LEU A 134 11.09 9.55 -3.12
CA LEU A 134 9.69 9.36 -2.71
C LEU A 134 9.21 10.50 -1.82
N ASP A 135 10.04 10.93 -0.86
CA ASP A 135 9.72 12.02 0.06
C ASP A 135 9.66 13.36 -0.69
N LEU A 136 8.50 14.01 -0.66
CA LEU A 136 8.22 15.22 -1.42
C LEU A 136 9.01 16.41 -0.86
N ARG A 137 9.74 17.10 -1.75
CA ARG A 137 10.52 18.30 -1.46
C ARG A 137 10.35 19.31 -2.59
N GLY A 138 10.42 20.60 -2.26
CA GLY A 138 10.25 21.66 -3.24
C GLY A 138 8.85 21.69 -3.86
N ALA A 139 8.72 22.29 -5.04
CA ALA A 139 7.45 22.45 -5.72
C ALA A 139 7.06 21.19 -6.51
N VAL A 140 5.85 20.69 -6.27
CA VAL A 140 5.26 19.53 -6.91
C VAL A 140 3.92 19.94 -7.52
N ARG A 141 3.83 19.92 -8.85
CA ARG A 141 2.58 20.08 -9.57
C ARG A 141 1.88 18.72 -9.66
N GLN A 142 0.65 18.64 -9.16
CA GLN A 142 -0.01 17.34 -8.96
C GLN A 142 -0.46 16.70 -10.28
N ALA A 143 -0.32 15.38 -10.35
CA ALA A 143 -1.04 14.53 -11.32
C ALA A 143 -2.24 13.82 -10.66
N VAL A 144 -2.15 13.54 -9.35
CA VAL A 144 -3.25 13.03 -8.52
C VAL A 144 -3.30 13.86 -7.23
N PRO A 145 -4.41 14.53 -6.86
CA PRO A 145 -4.43 15.44 -5.72
C PRO A 145 -4.66 14.72 -4.38
N PHE A 146 -3.82 13.72 -4.07
CA PHE A 146 -3.86 12.97 -2.81
C PHE A 146 -2.48 12.97 -2.15
N LEU A 147 -2.39 13.64 -0.99
CA LEU A 147 -1.20 13.75 -0.15
C LEU A 147 -1.28 12.75 1.00
N VAL A 148 -0.16 12.13 1.35
CA VAL A 148 -0.01 11.29 2.55
C VAL A 148 1.16 11.83 3.36
N SER A 149 0.99 11.96 4.68
CA SER A 149 2.03 12.42 5.61
C SER A 149 2.34 11.36 6.65
N THR A 150 3.62 11.17 6.97
CA THR A 150 4.03 10.31 8.10
C THR A 150 3.65 10.89 9.46
N ALA A 151 3.10 12.11 9.50
CA ALA A 151 2.47 12.64 10.70
C ALA A 151 1.15 11.91 11.06
N GLY A 152 0.65 11.01 10.21
CA GLY A 152 -0.55 10.22 10.47
C GLY A 152 -1.82 10.81 9.87
N TYR A 153 -1.71 11.48 8.73
CA TYR A 153 -2.87 11.98 8.00
C TYR A 153 -2.64 12.01 6.49
N GLY A 154 -3.74 12.03 5.75
CA GLY A 154 -3.75 12.32 4.31
C GLY A 154 -4.75 13.40 3.95
N GLU A 155 -4.60 13.95 2.74
CA GLU A 155 -5.49 14.98 2.20
C GLU A 155 -5.86 14.67 0.76
N SER A 156 -7.16 14.59 0.45
CA SER A 156 -7.66 14.47 -0.93
C SER A 156 -8.30 15.78 -1.36
N HIS A 157 -7.83 16.39 -2.44
CA HIS A 157 -8.37 17.67 -2.92
C HIS A 157 -9.26 17.45 -4.16
N PHE A 158 -10.43 18.08 -4.18
CA PHE A 158 -11.50 17.82 -5.15
C PHE A 158 -11.89 19.02 -6.00
N ALA A 159 -11.55 20.24 -5.57
CA ALA A 159 -11.87 21.43 -6.35
C ALA A 159 -11.19 21.37 -7.73
N GLN A 160 -11.91 21.80 -8.77
CA GLN A 160 -11.39 21.85 -10.13
C GLN A 160 -10.29 22.90 -10.23
N GLY A 161 -9.14 22.49 -10.76
CA GLY A 161 -7.98 23.36 -10.88
C GLY A 161 -6.66 22.58 -10.90
N GLY A 162 -5.59 23.25 -11.34
CA GLY A 162 -4.23 22.77 -11.09
C GLY A 162 -3.85 23.02 -9.64
N TYR A 163 -3.18 22.06 -9.00
CA TYR A 163 -2.58 22.28 -7.68
C TYR A 163 -1.07 22.25 -7.76
N THR A 164 -0.45 23.09 -6.95
CA THR A 164 0.97 23.07 -6.64
C THR A 164 1.14 22.95 -5.14
N PHE A 165 1.86 21.92 -4.70
CA PHE A 165 2.30 21.77 -3.32
C PHE A 165 3.77 22.15 -3.24
N THR A 166 4.17 22.97 -2.29
CA THR A 166 5.59 23.35 -2.10
C THR A 166 6.03 22.95 -0.71
N PHE A 167 6.91 21.95 -0.62
CA PHE A 167 7.39 21.41 0.66
C PHE A 167 8.73 22.05 1.04
N GLU A 168 8.71 22.82 2.12
CA GLU A 168 9.86 23.45 2.77
C GLU A 168 10.22 22.65 4.04
N PRO A 169 11.40 22.87 4.66
CA PRO A 169 11.83 22.07 5.81
C PRO A 169 10.85 22.05 7.00
N GLU A 170 10.16 23.15 7.26
CA GLU A 170 9.30 23.31 8.45
C GLU A 170 7.81 23.53 8.13
N ARG A 171 7.47 23.63 6.85
CA ARG A 171 6.10 23.93 6.40
C ARG A 171 5.89 23.51 4.96
N TYR A 172 4.65 23.47 4.53
CA TYR A 172 4.33 23.33 3.13
C TYR A 172 3.23 24.30 2.71
N ARG A 173 3.29 24.72 1.46
CA ARG A 173 2.31 25.60 0.83
C ARG A 173 1.44 24.79 -0.11
N ILE A 174 0.14 25.04 -0.09
CA ILE A 174 -0.78 24.52 -1.09
C ILE A 174 -1.27 25.71 -1.91
N GLU A 175 -1.24 25.59 -3.22
CA GLU A 175 -1.80 26.55 -4.17
C GLU A 175 -2.75 25.82 -5.13
N ILE A 176 -3.94 26.36 -5.33
CA ILE A 176 -4.91 25.89 -6.33
C ILE A 176 -5.29 27.03 -7.28
N GLU A 177 -5.27 26.75 -8.58
CA GLU A 177 -5.84 27.62 -9.61
C GLU A 177 -7.36 27.39 -9.66
N GLY A 178 -8.14 28.22 -8.98
CA GLY A 178 -9.56 27.96 -8.80
C GLY A 178 -10.32 29.04 -8.01
N ALA A 179 -11.64 28.83 -7.91
CA ALA A 179 -12.55 29.75 -7.21
C ALA A 179 -13.01 29.26 -5.84
N GLU A 180 -12.87 27.96 -5.57
CA GLU A 180 -13.31 27.29 -4.34
C GLU A 180 -12.19 26.42 -3.76
N LEU A 181 -12.28 26.18 -2.45
CA LEU A 181 -11.48 25.21 -1.74
C LEU A 181 -12.39 24.02 -1.41
N ASP A 182 -11.96 22.81 -1.73
CA ASP A 182 -12.71 21.57 -1.48
C ASP A 182 -11.70 20.44 -1.30
N TYR A 183 -11.50 20.01 -0.06
CA TYR A 183 -10.62 18.90 0.27
C TYR A 183 -11.18 18.07 1.42
N ALA A 184 -10.73 16.82 1.54
CA ALA A 184 -10.97 15.97 2.70
C ALA A 184 -9.67 15.71 3.44
N PHE A 185 -9.76 15.72 4.76
CA PHE A 185 -8.73 15.29 5.69
C PHE A 185 -9.06 13.88 6.18
N HIS A 186 -8.05 13.02 6.22
CA HIS A 186 -8.17 11.62 6.65
C HIS A 186 -7.13 11.35 7.73
N TYR A 187 -7.57 11.11 8.97
CA TYR A 187 -6.66 10.65 10.03
C TYR A 187 -6.41 9.15 9.92
N GLY A 188 -5.16 8.74 10.11
CA GLY A 188 -4.82 7.34 10.25
C GLY A 188 -3.37 7.18 10.73
N PRO A 189 -3.09 6.37 11.78
CA PRO A 189 -1.74 6.21 12.31
C PRO A 189 -0.77 5.50 11.35
N SER A 190 -1.29 4.95 10.25
CA SER A 190 -0.52 4.31 9.17
C SER A 190 -1.05 4.73 7.80
N PRO A 191 -0.25 4.63 6.72
CA PRO A 191 -0.71 4.81 5.35
C PRO A 191 -1.94 3.94 5.00
N THR A 192 -1.99 2.69 5.47
CA THR A 192 -3.14 1.81 5.34
C THR A 192 -4.42 2.42 5.90
N ALA A 193 -4.38 2.92 7.14
CA ALA A 193 -5.54 3.55 7.78
C ALA A 193 -5.98 4.82 7.04
N ILE A 194 -5.02 5.63 6.56
CA ILE A 194 -5.30 6.82 5.75
C ILE A 194 -6.03 6.44 4.44
N TYR A 195 -5.63 5.34 3.79
CA TYR A 195 -6.26 4.88 2.55
C TYR A 195 -7.68 4.36 2.80
N GLU A 196 -7.89 3.57 3.84
CA GLU A 196 -9.22 3.07 4.21
C GLU A 196 -10.19 4.21 4.54
N GLU A 197 -9.72 5.22 5.27
CA GLU A 197 -10.49 6.43 5.53
C GLU A 197 -10.82 7.22 4.27
N ARG A 198 -9.84 7.37 3.37
CA ARG A 198 -10.04 8.03 2.08
C ARG A 198 -11.16 7.38 1.26
N LEU A 199 -11.25 6.05 1.25
CA LEU A 199 -12.26 5.33 0.47
C LEU A 199 -13.69 5.56 0.95
N LYS A 200 -13.88 5.88 2.23
CA LYS A 200 -15.20 6.28 2.75
C LYS A 200 -15.72 7.54 2.06
N ILE A 201 -14.82 8.36 1.49
CA ILE A 201 -15.13 9.61 0.78
C ILE A 201 -15.10 9.42 -0.72
N THR A 202 -14.05 8.78 -1.26
CA THR A 202 -13.87 8.66 -2.72
C THR A 202 -14.64 7.50 -3.34
N GLY A 203 -15.05 6.52 -2.53
CA GLY A 203 -15.43 5.19 -3.00
C GLY A 203 -14.21 4.42 -3.52
N LEU A 204 -14.46 3.15 -3.86
CA LEU A 204 -13.47 2.31 -4.54
C LEU A 204 -13.23 2.84 -5.97
N PRO A 205 -11.97 2.97 -6.41
CA PRO A 205 -11.68 3.30 -7.79
C PRO A 205 -12.07 2.12 -8.72
N ASP A 206 -12.29 2.41 -9.99
CA ASP A 206 -12.40 1.37 -11.01
C ASP A 206 -11.10 0.56 -11.06
N LEU A 207 -11.20 -0.75 -10.79
CA LEU A 207 -10.06 -1.66 -10.77
C LEU A 207 -9.63 -2.10 -12.17
N ASN A 208 -10.47 -1.87 -13.19
CA ASN A 208 -10.17 -2.10 -14.59
C ASN A 208 -10.23 -0.76 -15.34
N PRO A 209 -9.36 0.21 -15.00
CA PRO A 209 -9.41 1.50 -15.65
C PRO A 209 -9.17 1.32 -17.16
N PRO A 210 -9.86 2.07 -18.03
CA PRO A 210 -9.57 2.03 -19.46
C PRO A 210 -8.10 2.39 -19.68
N PRO A 211 -7.43 1.79 -20.68
CA PRO A 211 -6.05 2.14 -21.00
C PRO A 211 -5.94 3.66 -21.21
N PRO A 212 -4.83 4.30 -20.79
CA PRO A 212 -4.68 5.75 -20.89
C PRO A 212 -4.98 6.22 -22.33
N ALA A 213 -5.87 7.22 -22.48
CA ALA A 213 -6.35 7.70 -23.78
C ALA A 213 -5.22 8.17 -24.74
N LYS A 214 -4.04 8.49 -24.18
CA LYS A 214 -2.78 8.65 -24.91
C LYS A 214 -1.66 8.08 -24.05
N LEU A 215 -1.05 6.99 -24.51
CA LEU A 215 0.21 6.54 -23.95
C LEU A 215 1.30 7.59 -24.25
N PRO A 216 2.26 7.83 -23.34
CA PRO A 216 3.39 8.70 -23.63
C PRO A 216 4.06 8.30 -24.95
N LYS A 217 4.56 9.28 -25.72
CA LYS A 217 5.47 8.99 -26.83
C LYS A 217 6.55 8.05 -26.32
N THR A 218 6.86 7.04 -27.11
CA THR A 218 7.64 5.89 -26.71
C THR A 218 8.97 6.32 -26.08
N ALA A 219 9.14 6.16 -24.76
CA ALA A 219 10.44 6.36 -24.14
C ALA A 219 11.45 5.39 -24.78
N PRO A 220 12.70 5.81 -25.04
CA PRO A 220 13.70 4.91 -25.58
C PRO A 220 13.93 3.73 -24.63
N ALA A 221 14.20 2.55 -25.17
CA ALA A 221 14.51 1.36 -24.38
C ALA A 221 15.91 1.48 -23.77
N THR A 222 16.00 1.93 -22.52
CA THR A 222 17.25 2.09 -21.77
C THR A 222 17.08 1.58 -20.35
N TRP A 223 18.18 1.37 -19.64
CA TRP A 223 18.16 1.04 -18.21
C TRP A 223 17.53 2.18 -17.38
N ASP A 224 17.77 3.43 -17.76
CA ASP A 224 17.15 4.59 -17.09
C ASP A 224 15.63 4.62 -17.26
N SER A 225 15.11 4.29 -18.46
CA SER A 225 13.66 4.23 -18.67
C SER A 225 13.02 3.06 -17.93
N LEU A 226 13.72 1.92 -17.81
CA LEU A 226 13.29 0.80 -16.96
C LEU A 226 13.26 1.19 -15.48
N ALA A 227 14.32 1.83 -14.98
CA ALA A 227 14.37 2.34 -13.61
C ALA A 227 13.26 3.36 -13.35
N ALA A 228 12.99 4.27 -14.29
CA ALA A 228 11.88 5.21 -14.19
C ALA A 228 10.51 4.51 -14.16
N ALA A 229 10.30 3.47 -14.99
CA ALA A 229 9.06 2.70 -15.01
C ALA A 229 8.81 1.96 -13.68
N VAL A 230 9.85 1.38 -13.09
CA VAL A 230 9.77 0.74 -11.77
C VAL A 230 9.49 1.76 -10.66
N ARG A 231 10.21 2.90 -10.65
CA ARG A 231 9.98 3.97 -9.66
C ARG A 231 8.58 4.54 -9.72
N ARG A 232 8.04 4.67 -10.93
CA ARG A 232 6.65 5.09 -11.17
C ARG A 232 5.67 4.19 -10.43
N MET A 233 5.84 2.86 -10.45
CA MET A 233 4.94 1.94 -9.74
C MET A 233 4.94 2.18 -8.22
N ALA A 234 6.12 2.43 -7.63
CA ALA A 234 6.23 2.76 -6.21
C ALA A 234 5.50 4.09 -5.89
N GLN A 235 5.67 5.12 -6.73
CA GLN A 235 4.98 6.41 -6.55
C GLN A 235 3.46 6.32 -6.75
N GLU A 236 3.00 5.50 -7.70
CA GLU A 236 1.59 5.20 -7.92
C GLU A 236 0.96 4.59 -6.68
N SER A 237 1.65 3.63 -6.04
CA SER A 237 1.18 3.00 -4.80
C SER A 237 0.94 4.02 -3.68
N LEU A 238 1.79 5.05 -3.58
CA LEU A 238 1.69 6.15 -2.60
C LEU A 238 0.65 7.22 -2.97
N SER A 239 0.03 7.12 -4.15
CA SER A 239 -0.88 8.11 -4.71
C SER A 239 -2.32 7.61 -4.85
N GLY A 240 -2.68 6.51 -4.19
CA GLY A 240 -4.03 5.93 -4.27
C GLY A 240 -4.35 5.24 -5.61
N MET A 241 -3.33 4.94 -6.44
CA MET A 241 -3.50 4.19 -7.68
C MET A 241 -3.28 2.71 -7.39
N LEU A 242 -4.36 1.93 -7.35
CA LEU A 242 -4.36 0.56 -6.79
C LEU A 242 -3.83 -0.50 -7.74
N ALA A 243 -4.10 -0.36 -9.04
CA ALA A 243 -3.61 -1.25 -10.09
C ALA A 243 -2.39 -0.61 -10.75
N GLN A 244 -1.20 -0.92 -10.25
CA GLN A 244 0.03 -0.42 -10.87
C GLN A 244 0.16 -1.01 -12.28
N HIS A 245 0.49 -0.14 -13.22
CA HIS A 245 0.59 -0.50 -14.63
C HIS A 245 2.05 -0.58 -15.06
N PHE A 246 2.38 -1.63 -15.83
CA PHE A 246 3.65 -1.74 -16.51
C PHE A 246 3.49 -1.89 -18.02
N THR A 247 4.07 -0.95 -18.77
CA THR A 247 4.10 -1.00 -20.24
C THR A 247 5.40 -1.65 -20.73
N LEU A 248 5.29 -2.81 -21.39
CA LEU A 248 6.44 -3.61 -21.81
C LEU A 248 6.86 -3.38 -23.27
N TRP A 249 5.96 -2.89 -24.13
CA TRP A 249 6.25 -2.69 -25.56
C TRP A 249 7.51 -1.82 -25.87
N PRO A 250 7.90 -0.79 -25.08
CA PRO A 250 9.11 -0.01 -25.37
C PRO A 250 10.36 -0.88 -25.41
N TYR A 251 10.45 -1.87 -24.51
CA TYR A 251 11.65 -2.68 -24.32
C TYR A 251 11.77 -3.80 -25.35
N ARG A 252 10.70 -4.15 -26.09
CA ARG A 252 10.72 -5.25 -27.08
C ARG A 252 11.73 -5.06 -28.20
N LYS A 253 12.05 -3.81 -28.54
CA LYS A 253 13.04 -3.46 -29.57
C LYS A 253 14.43 -3.15 -28.97
N GLY A 254 14.57 -3.22 -27.66
CA GLY A 254 15.82 -2.96 -26.94
C GLY A 254 16.74 -4.18 -26.90
N ALA A 255 17.85 -4.05 -26.18
CA ALA A 255 18.78 -5.16 -25.95
C ALA A 255 18.07 -6.35 -25.28
N PRO A 256 18.39 -7.62 -25.64
CA PRO A 256 17.71 -8.80 -25.09
C PRO A 256 17.71 -8.86 -23.56
N GLU A 257 18.80 -8.45 -22.92
CA GLU A 257 18.90 -8.42 -21.46
C GLU A 257 17.97 -7.36 -20.83
N LEU A 258 17.94 -6.15 -21.39
CA LEU A 258 17.04 -5.10 -20.93
C LEU A 258 15.58 -5.54 -21.05
N PHE A 259 15.21 -6.16 -22.17
CA PHE A 259 13.86 -6.71 -22.35
C PHE A 259 13.55 -7.79 -21.31
N ARG A 260 14.49 -8.70 -21.03
CA ARG A 260 14.34 -9.74 -20.01
C ARG A 260 14.09 -9.15 -18.63
N ARG A 261 14.88 -8.16 -18.19
CA ARG A 261 14.71 -7.50 -16.89
C ARG A 261 13.40 -6.70 -16.81
N ALA A 262 13.02 -6.03 -17.90
CA ALA A 262 11.72 -5.35 -17.99
C ALA A 262 10.55 -6.34 -17.88
N ALA A 263 10.63 -7.49 -18.56
CA ALA A 263 9.60 -8.54 -18.48
C ALA A 263 9.52 -9.15 -17.07
N GLN A 264 10.66 -9.36 -16.39
CA GLN A 264 10.70 -9.81 -14.99
C GLN A 264 10.00 -8.82 -14.05
N ALA A 265 10.28 -7.51 -14.17
CA ALA A 265 9.60 -6.48 -13.37
C ALA A 265 8.09 -6.43 -13.68
N ALA A 266 7.72 -6.55 -14.96
CA ALA A 266 6.32 -6.58 -15.39
C ALA A 266 5.55 -7.80 -14.87
N ALA A 267 6.20 -8.96 -14.69
CA ALA A 267 5.55 -10.21 -14.31
C ALA A 267 4.74 -10.11 -13.01
N VAL A 268 5.19 -9.27 -12.07
CA VAL A 268 4.56 -9.03 -10.76
C VAL A 268 3.63 -7.82 -10.73
N SER A 269 3.46 -7.12 -11.86
CA SER A 269 2.52 -6.01 -11.98
C SER A 269 1.08 -6.54 -12.07
N PRO A 270 0.09 -5.94 -11.38
CA PRO A 270 -1.32 -6.29 -11.54
C PRO A 270 -1.76 -6.20 -13.00
N TRP A 271 -1.38 -5.11 -13.68
CA TRP A 271 -1.71 -4.85 -15.08
C TRP A 271 -0.44 -4.69 -15.93
N VAL A 272 -0.39 -5.40 -17.06
CA VAL A 272 0.74 -5.41 -18.00
C VAL A 272 0.23 -5.14 -19.41
N GLU A 273 0.79 -4.12 -20.06
CA GLU A 273 0.57 -3.87 -21.48
C GLU A 273 1.72 -4.44 -22.31
N GLY A 274 1.41 -5.43 -23.14
CA GLY A 274 2.36 -6.16 -23.97
C GLY A 274 2.51 -7.62 -23.55
N GLN A 275 3.22 -8.39 -24.36
CA GLN A 275 3.38 -9.83 -24.15
C GLN A 275 4.64 -10.11 -23.31
N LEU A 276 4.47 -10.82 -22.20
CA LEU A 276 5.57 -11.33 -21.37
C LEU A 276 6.39 -12.37 -22.15
N SER A 277 7.69 -12.49 -21.84
CA SER A 277 8.48 -13.64 -22.27
C SER A 277 8.02 -14.92 -21.56
N ALA A 278 8.41 -16.10 -22.05
CA ALA A 278 8.05 -17.37 -21.40
C ALA A 278 8.56 -17.45 -19.95
N GLU A 279 9.77 -16.94 -19.69
CA GLU A 279 10.37 -16.89 -18.35
C GLU A 279 9.61 -15.95 -17.42
N ALA A 280 9.22 -14.77 -17.91
CA ALA A 280 8.43 -13.82 -17.15
C ALA A 280 6.99 -14.32 -16.92
N GLN A 281 6.40 -15.03 -17.88
CA GLN A 281 5.11 -15.68 -17.71
C GLN A 281 5.19 -16.76 -16.62
N ALA A 282 6.27 -17.57 -16.58
CA ALA A 282 6.48 -18.55 -15.52
C ALA A 282 6.59 -17.89 -14.13
N ILE A 283 7.23 -16.71 -14.01
CA ILE A 283 7.22 -15.94 -12.76
C ILE A 283 5.79 -15.54 -12.41
N ARG A 284 5.03 -14.97 -13.35
CA ARG A 284 3.64 -14.54 -13.10
C ARG A 284 2.76 -15.72 -12.66
N ASP A 285 2.83 -16.84 -13.37
CA ASP A 285 2.05 -18.05 -13.08
C ASP A 285 2.38 -18.58 -11.69
N ARG A 286 3.68 -18.61 -11.32
CA ARG A 286 4.13 -18.98 -9.97
C ARG A 286 3.47 -18.13 -8.87
N PHE A 287 3.26 -16.84 -9.11
CA PHE A 287 2.68 -15.92 -8.14
C PHE A 287 1.16 -15.78 -8.24
N ARG A 288 0.47 -16.51 -9.12
CA ARG A 288 -0.98 -16.32 -9.37
C ARG A 288 -1.84 -16.40 -8.10
N PHE A 289 -1.59 -17.36 -7.22
CA PHE A 289 -2.33 -17.50 -5.96
C PHE A 289 -1.98 -16.41 -4.95
N TYR A 290 -0.71 -15.96 -4.94
CA TYR A 290 -0.32 -14.81 -4.14
C TYR A 290 -1.01 -13.54 -4.62
N MET A 291 -1.06 -13.29 -5.94
CA MET A 291 -1.82 -12.15 -6.48
C MET A 291 -3.30 -12.23 -6.11
N GLN A 292 -3.89 -13.44 -6.23
CA GLN A 292 -5.29 -13.71 -5.89
C GLN A 292 -5.60 -13.43 -4.41
N ALA A 293 -4.68 -13.77 -3.49
CA ALA A 293 -4.82 -13.49 -2.06
C ALA A 293 -5.05 -12.00 -1.77
N TYR A 294 -4.43 -11.10 -2.56
CA TYR A 294 -4.56 -9.66 -2.40
C TYR A 294 -5.63 -9.02 -3.30
N THR A 295 -6.24 -9.76 -4.22
CA THR A 295 -7.36 -9.23 -5.05
C THR A 295 -8.53 -8.76 -4.17
N GLY A 296 -8.87 -9.52 -3.13
CA GLY A 296 -9.93 -9.14 -2.19
C GLY A 296 -9.58 -7.90 -1.35
N GLU A 297 -8.29 -7.68 -1.04
CA GLU A 297 -7.87 -6.48 -0.33
C GLU A 297 -7.96 -5.23 -1.23
N VAL A 298 -7.55 -5.35 -2.49
CA VAL A 298 -7.69 -4.28 -3.48
C VAL A 298 -9.16 -3.92 -3.68
N SER A 299 -10.04 -4.91 -3.83
CA SER A 299 -11.47 -4.68 -4.09
C SER A 299 -12.31 -4.36 -2.86
N GLY A 300 -11.94 -4.85 -1.67
CA GLY A 300 -12.69 -4.64 -0.44
C GLY A 300 -12.16 -3.49 0.42
N ARG A 301 -10.84 -3.30 0.46
CA ARG A 301 -10.15 -2.32 1.34
C ARG A 301 -9.44 -1.21 0.57
N GLY A 302 -9.41 -1.29 -0.77
CA GLY A 302 -8.79 -0.30 -1.65
C GLY A 302 -7.34 0.01 -1.31
N LEU A 303 -6.58 -1.02 -0.97
CA LEU A 303 -5.14 -0.94 -0.73
C LEU A 303 -4.38 -1.39 -1.98
N PRO A 304 -3.26 -0.75 -2.32
CA PRO A 304 -2.47 -1.15 -3.48
C PRO A 304 -1.81 -2.51 -3.22
N MET A 305 -1.80 -3.37 -4.25
CA MET A 305 -1.16 -4.69 -4.17
C MET A 305 0.36 -4.57 -4.09
N LEU A 306 0.94 -3.60 -4.80
CA LEU A 306 2.35 -3.25 -4.68
C LEU A 306 2.47 -1.98 -3.84
N ARG A 307 3.25 -2.04 -2.76
CA ARG A 307 3.38 -0.99 -1.75
C ARG A 307 4.83 -0.54 -1.66
N ALA A 308 5.09 0.74 -1.94
CA ALA A 308 6.41 1.32 -1.71
C ALA A 308 6.83 1.10 -0.25
N LEU A 309 8.14 0.97 0.02
CA LEU A 309 8.60 0.72 1.38
C LEU A 309 8.10 1.73 2.44
N PRO A 310 8.02 3.06 2.20
CA PRO A 310 7.47 3.98 3.20
C PRO A 310 5.96 3.85 3.41
N PHE A 311 5.24 3.11 2.56
CA PHE A 311 3.84 2.74 2.83
C PHE A 311 3.77 1.71 3.97
N GLU A 312 4.59 0.66 3.88
CA GLU A 312 4.60 -0.45 4.85
C GLU A 312 5.46 -0.13 6.10
N PHE A 313 6.52 0.66 5.92
CA PHE A 313 7.47 1.03 6.97
C PHE A 313 7.54 2.57 7.12
N PRO A 314 6.44 3.26 7.46
CA PRO A 314 6.37 4.73 7.45
C PRO A 314 7.34 5.41 8.41
N GLN A 315 7.73 4.72 9.50
CA GLN A 315 8.68 5.21 10.50
C GLN A 315 10.14 4.99 10.11
N ASP A 316 10.41 4.17 9.09
CA ASP A 316 11.76 3.89 8.63
C ASP A 316 12.22 4.96 7.63
N ALA A 317 13.12 5.84 8.06
CA ALA A 317 13.63 6.92 7.23
C ALA A 317 14.46 6.41 6.05
N GLU A 318 15.14 5.29 6.23
CA GLU A 318 15.99 4.72 5.19
C GLU A 318 15.11 4.08 4.11
N ALA A 319 14.00 3.42 4.49
CA ALA A 319 13.01 2.89 3.55
C ALA A 319 12.50 3.93 2.54
N ALA A 320 12.33 5.19 2.95
CA ALA A 320 11.85 6.27 2.08
C ALA A 320 12.83 6.65 0.95
N ARG A 321 14.09 6.18 1.01
CA ARG A 321 15.13 6.43 0.00
C ARG A 321 15.10 5.43 -1.15
N TYR A 322 14.37 4.33 -1.00
CA TYR A 322 14.34 3.24 -1.98
C TYR A 322 13.03 3.27 -2.77
N SER A 323 13.09 3.86 -3.96
CA SER A 323 11.97 3.90 -4.92
C SER A 323 11.98 2.76 -5.93
N ASP A 324 13.02 1.92 -5.91
CA ASP A 324 13.28 0.88 -6.91
C ASP A 324 13.04 -0.55 -6.40
N GLN A 325 12.35 -0.65 -5.27
CA GLN A 325 11.92 -1.89 -4.62
C GLN A 325 10.65 -1.63 -3.81
N TRP A 326 9.85 -2.67 -3.60
CA TRP A 326 8.54 -2.55 -2.96
C TRP A 326 8.16 -3.84 -2.24
N ILE A 327 7.13 -3.77 -1.41
CA ILE A 327 6.44 -4.94 -0.86
C ILE A 327 5.27 -5.28 -1.77
N PHE A 328 5.16 -6.54 -2.19
CA PHE A 328 3.96 -7.10 -2.78
C PHE A 328 3.12 -7.66 -1.63
N GLY A 329 1.94 -7.10 -1.42
CA GLY A 329 1.05 -7.47 -0.33
C GLY A 329 1.65 -7.02 0.99
N ASP A 330 1.74 -7.93 1.95
CA ASP A 330 2.27 -7.64 3.29
C ASP A 330 3.72 -8.14 3.50
N ASP A 331 4.13 -9.17 2.74
CA ASP A 331 5.26 -10.02 3.17
C ASP A 331 6.37 -10.25 2.13
N LEU A 332 6.16 -9.90 0.86
CA LEU A 332 7.09 -10.22 -0.20
C LEU A 332 7.81 -8.97 -0.73
N LEU A 333 9.08 -8.80 -0.38
CA LEU A 333 9.90 -7.74 -0.95
C LEU A 333 10.38 -8.12 -2.35
N VAL A 334 10.11 -7.23 -3.30
CA VAL A 334 10.50 -7.33 -4.71
C VAL A 334 11.56 -6.28 -5.02
N ALA A 335 12.68 -6.70 -5.60
CA ALA A 335 13.78 -5.81 -5.95
C ALA A 335 14.29 -6.09 -7.38
N PRO A 336 13.65 -5.52 -8.42
CA PRO A 336 14.07 -5.72 -9.81
C PRO A 336 15.53 -5.32 -10.05
N VAL A 337 16.15 -5.93 -11.05
CA VAL A 337 17.49 -5.56 -11.53
C VAL A 337 17.33 -4.51 -12.62
N LEU A 338 17.97 -3.35 -12.43
CA LEU A 338 17.78 -2.15 -13.24
C LEU A 338 19.08 -1.66 -13.90
N SER A 339 20.09 -2.52 -13.94
CA SER A 339 21.40 -2.27 -14.55
C SER A 339 21.85 -3.50 -15.33
N PRO A 340 22.81 -3.36 -16.27
CA PRO A 340 23.41 -4.51 -16.95
C PRO A 340 24.28 -5.36 -16.02
N GLU A 341 24.70 -4.81 -14.88
CA GLU A 341 25.46 -5.54 -13.89
C GLU A 341 24.58 -6.56 -13.14
N PRO A 342 25.07 -7.78 -12.89
CA PRO A 342 24.35 -8.81 -12.13
C PRO A 342 24.21 -8.47 -10.63
N GLU A 343 25.03 -7.54 -10.13
CA GLU A 343 24.94 -7.08 -8.75
C GLU A 343 23.71 -6.20 -8.53
N ARG A 344 22.93 -6.52 -7.50
CA ARG A 344 21.80 -5.69 -7.04
C ARG A 344 21.97 -5.38 -5.55
N ARG A 345 21.93 -4.09 -5.21
CA ARG A 345 21.82 -3.64 -3.81
C ARG A 345 20.36 -3.62 -3.40
N VAL A 346 20.02 -4.24 -2.26
CA VAL A 346 18.65 -4.34 -1.75
C VAL A 346 18.62 -3.90 -0.30
N TYR A 347 17.78 -2.92 0.02
CA TYR A 347 17.50 -2.57 1.41
C TYR A 347 16.46 -3.51 2.00
N LEU A 348 16.75 -4.09 3.15
CA LEU A 348 15.84 -4.95 3.88
C LEU A 348 15.33 -4.16 5.09
N PRO A 349 14.03 -3.80 5.15
CA PRO A 349 13.44 -3.10 6.30
C PRO A 349 13.43 -3.95 7.58
N ALA A 350 12.89 -3.41 8.66
CA ALA A 350 12.77 -4.11 9.95
C ALA A 350 12.08 -5.48 9.83
N GLY A 351 12.78 -6.55 10.26
CA GLY A 351 12.30 -7.92 10.19
C GLY A 351 13.43 -8.91 9.97
N ASN A 352 13.08 -10.15 9.63
CA ASN A 352 13.99 -11.12 9.04
C ASN A 352 13.47 -11.47 7.65
N TRP A 353 14.38 -11.61 6.69
CA TRP A 353 14.03 -11.79 5.29
C TRP A 353 14.72 -13.01 4.72
N THR A 354 13.99 -13.87 4.03
CA THR A 354 14.54 -15.06 3.38
C THR A 354 14.49 -14.89 1.87
N ARG A 355 15.64 -14.91 1.19
CA ARG A 355 15.70 -14.83 -0.28
C ARG A 355 15.12 -16.12 -0.88
N LEU A 356 14.07 -16.00 -1.70
CA LEU A 356 13.34 -17.16 -2.20
C LEU A 356 14.21 -18.12 -3.03
N ARG A 357 15.16 -17.59 -3.80
CA ARG A 357 16.02 -18.42 -4.66
C ARG A 357 17.03 -19.24 -3.89
N SER A 358 17.78 -18.62 -2.97
CA SER A 358 18.88 -19.28 -2.23
C SER A 358 18.44 -19.90 -0.92
N ASN A 359 17.24 -19.56 -0.44
CA ASN A 359 16.75 -19.85 0.91
C ASN A 359 17.57 -19.21 2.04
N GLN A 360 18.50 -18.31 1.71
CA GLN A 360 19.34 -17.64 2.70
C GLN A 360 18.54 -16.59 3.47
N ARG A 361 18.67 -16.62 4.79
CA ARG A 361 18.07 -15.65 5.72
C ARG A 361 19.02 -14.46 5.96
N TYR A 362 18.43 -13.27 6.03
CA TYR A 362 19.11 -12.01 6.31
C TYR A 362 18.37 -11.26 7.43
N PRO A 363 19.10 -10.64 8.38
CA PRO A 363 18.51 -9.65 9.26
C PRO A 363 18.03 -8.43 8.45
N GLY A 364 17.00 -7.75 8.94
CA GLY A 364 16.55 -6.47 8.40
C GLY A 364 17.41 -5.28 8.84
N ARG A 365 16.93 -4.08 8.52
CA ARG A 365 17.57 -2.77 8.76
C ARG A 365 18.97 -2.63 8.15
N GLN A 366 19.18 -3.21 6.98
CA GLN A 366 20.47 -3.16 6.29
C GLN A 366 20.31 -3.22 4.77
N THR A 367 21.34 -2.75 4.07
CA THR A 367 21.44 -2.90 2.61
C THR A 367 22.43 -4.00 2.28
N ILE A 368 21.97 -5.02 1.58
CA ILE A 368 22.80 -6.15 1.12
C ILE A 368 23.13 -6.00 -0.37
N ALA A 369 24.24 -6.59 -0.80
CA ALA A 369 24.55 -6.80 -2.21
C ALA A 369 24.33 -8.28 -2.55
N ILE A 370 23.62 -8.54 -3.65
CA ILE A 370 23.36 -9.89 -4.15
C ILE A 370 23.79 -10.00 -5.61
N GLN A 371 24.14 -11.22 -6.02
CA GLN A 371 24.27 -11.58 -7.43
C GLN A 371 22.94 -12.16 -7.91
N ALA A 372 22.29 -11.49 -8.87
CA ALA A 372 21.03 -11.91 -9.46
C ALA A 372 21.30 -12.55 -10.83
N ALA A 373 21.09 -13.86 -10.94
CA ALA A 373 21.33 -14.51 -12.24
C ALA A 373 20.34 -13.98 -13.30
N PRO A 374 20.63 -14.20 -14.60
CA PRO A 374 19.88 -13.59 -15.69
C PRO A 374 18.36 -13.87 -15.65
N ASP A 375 17.96 -15.03 -15.14
CA ASP A 375 16.59 -15.53 -15.07
C ASP A 375 15.84 -15.16 -13.77
N GLU A 376 16.49 -14.49 -12.82
CA GLU A 376 15.92 -14.21 -11.50
C GLU A 376 15.41 -12.78 -11.38
N LEU A 377 14.14 -12.67 -10.93
CA LEU A 377 13.65 -11.51 -10.19
C LEU A 377 14.01 -11.70 -8.70
N PRO A 378 14.83 -10.83 -8.09
CA PRO A 378 15.12 -10.93 -6.67
C PRO A 378 13.88 -10.72 -5.80
N LEU A 379 13.62 -11.71 -4.94
CA LEU A 379 12.45 -11.81 -4.09
C LEU A 379 12.81 -12.29 -2.70
N PHE A 380 12.28 -11.63 -1.67
CA PHE A 380 12.56 -11.92 -0.28
C PHE A 380 11.25 -12.01 0.52
N ALA A 381 11.01 -13.15 1.14
CA ALA A 381 9.88 -13.36 2.02
C ALA A 381 10.21 -12.90 3.44
N ARG A 382 9.31 -12.15 4.07
CA ARG A 382 9.40 -11.82 5.49
C ARG A 382 9.20 -13.09 6.32
N ASN A 383 10.07 -13.38 7.29
CA ASN A 383 9.82 -14.48 8.21
C ASN A 383 8.59 -14.18 9.09
N GLY A 384 7.76 -15.20 9.32
CA GLY A 384 6.40 -15.11 9.85
C GLY A 384 5.33 -15.30 8.77
N SER A 385 5.67 -15.15 7.49
CA SER A 385 4.73 -15.22 6.39
C SER A 385 4.47 -16.63 5.87
N ILE A 386 3.29 -16.81 5.27
CA ILE A 386 2.93 -17.96 4.44
C ILE A 386 2.63 -17.42 3.04
N LEU A 387 3.37 -17.86 2.02
CA LEU A 387 3.18 -17.46 0.63
C LEU A 387 2.53 -18.60 -0.18
N PRO A 388 1.28 -18.48 -0.63
CA PRO A 388 0.67 -19.43 -1.56
C PRO A 388 1.21 -19.20 -2.98
N LEU A 389 1.97 -20.16 -3.50
CA LEU A 389 2.54 -20.12 -4.85
C LEU A 389 2.00 -21.29 -5.69
N GLU A 390 2.00 -21.11 -7.01
CA GLU A 390 1.76 -22.21 -7.96
C GLU A 390 3.02 -23.04 -8.11
N ASP A 391 2.88 -24.37 -7.98
CA ASP A 391 3.89 -25.32 -8.38
C ASP A 391 3.24 -26.53 -9.07
N SER A 392 3.41 -26.65 -10.38
CA SER A 392 3.06 -27.86 -11.14
C SER A 392 1.61 -28.36 -10.91
N GLY A 393 0.65 -27.45 -10.78
CA GLY A 393 -0.77 -27.75 -10.53
C GLY A 393 -1.14 -27.96 -9.05
N VAL A 394 -0.25 -27.66 -8.10
CA VAL A 394 -0.54 -27.61 -6.66
C VAL A 394 -0.39 -26.20 -6.10
N VAL A 395 -1.12 -25.93 -5.01
CA VAL A 395 -0.90 -24.74 -4.19
C VAL A 395 0.22 -25.05 -3.20
N ALA A 396 1.42 -24.51 -3.45
CA ALA A 396 2.55 -24.60 -2.55
C ALA A 396 2.47 -23.50 -1.48
N LEU A 397 2.27 -23.88 -0.22
CA LEU A 397 2.22 -22.99 0.94
C LEU A 397 3.63 -22.86 1.52
N HIS A 398 4.36 -21.84 1.08
CA HIS A 398 5.70 -21.55 1.54
C HIS A 398 5.67 -20.84 2.90
N TYR A 399 5.97 -21.54 3.98
CA TYR A 399 6.03 -20.98 5.32
C TYR A 399 7.47 -20.65 5.73
N PHE A 400 7.68 -19.41 6.20
CA PHE A 400 8.99 -18.92 6.67
C PHE A 400 8.95 -18.76 8.19
N PRO A 401 9.40 -19.72 9.00
CA PRO A 401 9.17 -19.70 10.45
C PRO A 401 9.83 -18.51 11.17
N GLN A 402 9.08 -17.94 12.13
CA GLN A 402 9.58 -17.07 13.20
C GLN A 402 8.64 -17.17 14.41
N LEU A 403 7.38 -16.72 14.24
CA LEU A 403 6.24 -16.96 15.14
C LEU A 403 5.13 -17.61 14.30
N ALA A 404 3.93 -17.75 14.87
CA ALA A 404 2.76 -18.17 14.10
C ALA A 404 2.55 -17.25 12.87
N GLY A 405 2.25 -17.86 11.73
CA GLY A 405 1.91 -17.19 10.49
C GLY A 405 0.50 -17.56 10.05
N GLN A 406 -0.14 -16.66 9.33
CA GLN A 406 -1.45 -16.88 8.71
C GLN A 406 -1.46 -16.34 7.28
N CYS A 407 -2.29 -16.94 6.43
CA CYS A 407 -2.53 -16.45 5.09
C CYS A 407 -3.98 -16.76 4.69
N PHE A 408 -4.57 -15.86 3.91
CA PHE A 408 -5.91 -16.01 3.34
C PHE A 408 -5.80 -16.08 1.83
N LEU A 409 -6.48 -17.04 1.20
CA LEU A 409 -6.61 -17.12 -0.25
C LEU A 409 -8.07 -16.90 -0.62
N TYR A 410 -8.33 -15.80 -1.33
CA TYR A 410 -9.67 -15.43 -1.75
C TYR A 410 -10.16 -16.36 -2.87
N GLU A 411 -11.19 -17.16 -2.62
CA GLU A 411 -11.83 -18.03 -3.61
C GLU A 411 -12.93 -17.26 -4.34
N SER A 412 -12.59 -16.66 -5.48
CA SER A 412 -13.51 -15.78 -6.23
C SER A 412 -14.86 -16.41 -6.55
N ASP A 413 -14.87 -17.71 -6.85
CA ASP A 413 -16.09 -18.45 -7.22
C ASP A 413 -17.04 -18.63 -6.03
N LEU A 414 -16.51 -18.54 -4.81
CA LEU A 414 -17.26 -18.71 -3.56
C LEU A 414 -17.48 -17.37 -2.83
N GLY A 415 -16.72 -16.32 -3.19
CA GLY A 415 -16.78 -15.02 -2.53
C GLY A 415 -16.27 -15.02 -1.09
N ASP A 416 -15.42 -15.99 -0.73
CA ASP A 416 -14.93 -16.21 0.64
C ASP A 416 -13.48 -16.71 0.64
N TYR A 417 -12.86 -16.85 1.81
CA TYR A 417 -11.44 -17.14 1.96
C TYR A 417 -11.15 -18.55 2.46
N SER A 418 -10.27 -19.27 1.77
CA SER A 418 -9.52 -20.36 2.39
C SER A 418 -8.49 -19.76 3.36
N GLN A 419 -8.24 -20.44 4.48
CA GLN A 419 -7.35 -19.97 5.53
C GLN A 419 -6.23 -20.98 5.78
N PHE A 420 -5.02 -20.47 6.03
CA PHE A 420 -3.86 -21.30 6.34
C PHE A 420 -3.16 -20.76 7.56
N HIS A 421 -2.84 -21.65 8.50
CA HIS A 421 -2.13 -21.30 9.73
C HIS A 421 -0.91 -22.20 9.89
N ALA A 422 0.20 -21.63 10.35
CA ALA A 422 1.41 -22.38 10.65
C ALA A 422 2.05 -21.84 11.92
N ALA A 423 2.43 -22.71 12.85
CA ALA A 423 3.02 -22.28 14.12
C ALA A 423 4.07 -23.28 14.62
N PRO A 424 5.32 -22.83 14.87
CA PRO A 424 6.28 -23.58 15.66
C PRO A 424 5.91 -23.52 17.14
N ALA A 425 6.08 -24.62 17.86
CA ALA A 425 5.83 -24.75 19.29
C ALA A 425 6.86 -25.71 19.91
N GLY A 426 8.01 -25.16 20.33
CA GLY A 426 9.15 -25.97 20.81
C GLY A 426 9.68 -26.89 19.71
N GLU A 427 9.74 -28.19 20.00
CA GLU A 427 10.16 -29.24 19.05
C GLU A 427 9.06 -29.68 18.07
N TYR A 428 7.92 -28.97 18.06
CA TYR A 428 6.78 -29.27 17.19
C TYR A 428 6.49 -28.14 16.20
N LEU A 429 5.91 -28.51 15.07
CA LEU A 429 5.34 -27.59 14.09
C LEU A 429 3.93 -28.05 13.74
N ARG A 430 2.96 -27.14 13.92
CA ARG A 430 1.57 -27.33 13.51
C ARG A 430 1.32 -26.57 12.21
N LEU A 431 0.78 -27.24 11.21
CA LEU A 431 0.39 -26.69 9.92
C LEU A 431 -1.09 -26.99 9.69
N GLN A 432 -1.88 -26.00 9.30
CA GLN A 432 -3.33 -26.12 9.18
C GLN A 432 -3.81 -25.53 7.86
N ILE A 433 -4.66 -26.26 7.16
CA ILE A 433 -5.34 -25.85 5.94
C ILE A 433 -6.85 -25.94 6.17
N GLU A 434 -7.52 -24.80 6.11
CA GLU A 434 -8.96 -24.69 6.09
C GLU A 434 -9.35 -24.25 4.67
N SER A 435 -9.54 -25.22 3.79
CA SER A 435 -9.77 -24.96 2.36
C SER A 435 -11.25 -24.97 2.03
N LEU A 436 -11.71 -23.98 1.27
CA LEU A 436 -13.04 -24.02 0.67
C LEU A 436 -13.08 -24.81 -0.64
N GLN A 437 -11.93 -25.06 -1.27
CA GLN A 437 -11.83 -25.82 -2.53
C GLN A 437 -11.13 -27.17 -2.36
N ALA A 438 -11.60 -28.18 -3.09
CA ALA A 438 -10.94 -29.48 -3.13
C ALA A 438 -9.71 -29.46 -4.06
N ARG A 439 -8.50 -29.53 -3.51
CA ARG A 439 -7.25 -29.54 -4.29
C ARG A 439 -6.07 -30.14 -3.54
N ASP A 440 -4.98 -30.34 -4.26
CA ASP A 440 -3.69 -30.72 -3.68
C ASP A 440 -2.96 -29.48 -3.17
N TYR A 441 -2.42 -29.60 -1.95
CA TYR A 441 -1.56 -28.63 -1.31
C TYR A 441 -0.20 -29.24 -1.00
N GLU A 442 0.84 -28.42 -1.06
CA GLU A 442 2.16 -28.77 -0.54
C GLU A 442 2.63 -27.71 0.43
N TRP A 443 2.83 -28.06 1.69
CA TRP A 443 3.58 -27.21 2.61
C TRP A 443 5.05 -27.27 2.28
N VAL A 444 5.69 -26.10 2.16
CA VAL A 444 7.14 -25.94 2.05
C VAL A 444 7.60 -25.08 3.22
N VAL A 445 8.18 -25.70 4.24
CA VAL A 445 8.59 -25.01 5.46
C VAL A 445 10.09 -24.77 5.42
N HIS A 446 10.46 -23.50 5.42
CA HIS A 446 11.82 -23.05 5.16
C HIS A 446 12.68 -23.01 6.43
N ASN A 447 13.98 -23.26 6.28
CA ASN A 447 14.99 -23.02 7.32
C ASN A 447 14.74 -23.77 8.65
N VAL A 448 14.15 -24.97 8.59
CA VAL A 448 13.92 -25.84 9.75
C VAL A 448 14.99 -26.93 9.88
N GLY A 449 15.01 -27.62 11.02
CA GLY A 449 15.81 -28.84 11.19
C GLY A 449 15.19 -30.06 10.48
N PRO A 450 15.88 -31.20 10.44
CA PRO A 450 15.30 -32.44 9.93
C PRO A 450 14.14 -32.90 10.82
N ALA A 451 12.95 -33.06 10.25
CA ALA A 451 11.83 -33.64 10.98
C ALA A 451 12.06 -35.14 11.22
N ARG A 452 11.63 -35.63 12.39
CA ARG A 452 11.65 -37.05 12.79
C ARG A 452 10.36 -37.78 12.42
N GLU A 453 9.24 -37.10 12.49
CA GLU A 453 7.91 -37.67 12.23
C GLU A 453 6.95 -36.60 11.72
N GLY A 454 6.02 -37.02 10.85
CA GLY A 454 4.90 -36.21 10.36
C GLY A 454 3.58 -36.95 10.54
N MET A 455 2.57 -36.25 11.05
CA MET A 455 1.23 -36.78 11.35
C MET A 455 0.16 -35.92 10.68
N ARG A 456 -0.92 -36.52 10.19
CA ARG A 456 -2.19 -35.86 9.83
C ARG A 456 -3.27 -36.34 10.79
N GLY A 457 -3.66 -35.50 11.74
CA GLY A 457 -4.44 -35.95 12.89
C GLY A 457 -3.73 -37.10 13.61
N ALA A 458 -4.39 -38.25 13.73
CA ALA A 458 -3.81 -39.47 14.33
C ALA A 458 -3.06 -40.38 13.32
N THR A 459 -3.02 -40.04 12.04
CA THR A 459 -2.46 -40.89 10.98
C THR A 459 -1.04 -40.46 10.64
N ARG A 460 -0.08 -41.39 10.68
CA ARG A 460 1.30 -41.13 10.27
C ARG A 460 1.39 -40.88 8.76
N LEU A 461 2.06 -39.78 8.37
CA LEU A 461 2.38 -39.48 6.98
C LEU A 461 3.56 -40.35 6.50
N ARG A 462 3.52 -40.79 5.25
CA ARG A 462 4.61 -41.57 4.66
C ARG A 462 5.82 -40.67 4.39
N GLU A 463 6.98 -41.00 4.93
CA GLU A 463 8.23 -40.35 4.54
C GLU A 463 8.64 -40.83 3.14
N ALA A 464 8.87 -39.88 2.23
CA ALA A 464 9.27 -40.13 0.86
C ALA A 464 10.80 -40.10 0.71
N ARG A 465 11.31 -40.86 -0.26
CA ARG A 465 12.74 -40.83 -0.60
C ARG A 465 13.12 -39.44 -1.15
N PRO A 466 14.36 -38.95 -0.93
CA PRO A 466 14.76 -37.57 -1.28
C PRO A 466 14.43 -37.15 -2.73
N ALA A 467 14.67 -38.01 -3.72
CA ALA A 467 14.47 -37.71 -5.14
C ALA A 467 13.04 -38.00 -5.66
N ALA A 468 12.12 -38.49 -4.83
CA ALA A 468 10.78 -38.85 -5.28
C ALA A 468 9.88 -37.61 -5.39
N ARG A 469 9.02 -37.57 -6.42
CA ARG A 469 7.89 -36.65 -6.45
C ARG A 469 6.97 -36.97 -5.27
N LEU A 470 6.63 -35.96 -4.47
CA LEU A 470 5.73 -36.14 -3.34
C LEU A 470 4.33 -36.48 -3.83
N ALA A 471 3.76 -37.55 -3.30
CA ALA A 471 2.36 -37.90 -3.48
C ALA A 471 1.54 -37.34 -2.30
N PRO A 472 0.23 -37.08 -2.47
CA PRO A 472 -0.64 -36.75 -1.35
C PRO A 472 -0.53 -37.78 -0.19
N GLY A 473 -0.42 -37.30 1.05
CA GLY A 473 -0.21 -38.13 2.23
C GLY A 473 1.26 -38.48 2.51
N SER A 474 2.21 -37.78 1.89
CA SER A 474 3.64 -37.99 2.11
C SER A 474 4.40 -36.70 2.38
N TRP A 475 5.57 -36.83 3.02
CA TRP A 475 6.46 -35.72 3.34
C TRP A 475 7.92 -36.11 3.05
N ARG A 476 8.82 -35.11 2.93
CA ARG A 476 10.27 -35.31 2.86
C ARG A 476 10.99 -34.12 3.47
N TYR A 477 12.23 -34.33 3.91
CA TYR A 477 13.13 -33.25 4.28
C TYR A 477 14.24 -33.09 3.23
N ASP A 478 14.32 -31.91 2.64
CA ASP A 478 15.42 -31.49 1.77
C ASP A 478 16.55 -30.93 2.65
N ARG A 479 17.61 -31.72 2.81
CA ARG A 479 18.78 -31.35 3.62
C ARG A 479 19.60 -30.22 3.01
N GLU A 480 19.68 -30.15 1.68
CA GLU A 480 20.47 -29.14 0.98
C GLU A 480 19.83 -27.77 1.11
N ARG A 481 18.51 -27.70 0.89
CA ARG A 481 17.75 -26.46 1.05
C ARG A 481 17.34 -26.19 2.49
N ARG A 482 17.39 -27.17 3.39
CA ARG A 482 16.84 -27.11 4.76
C ARG A 482 15.33 -26.82 4.76
N ASN A 483 14.61 -27.53 3.91
CA ASN A 483 13.16 -27.39 3.77
C ASN A 483 12.45 -28.69 4.14
N LEU A 484 11.38 -28.58 4.91
CA LEU A 484 10.40 -29.65 5.08
C LEU A 484 9.32 -29.49 4.01
N HIS A 485 9.04 -30.55 3.28
CA HIS A 485 7.96 -30.61 2.29
C HIS A 485 6.90 -31.61 2.72
N ALA A 486 5.62 -31.24 2.67
CA ALA A 486 4.52 -32.14 3.01
C ALA A 486 3.33 -31.94 2.07
N ARG A 487 2.94 -32.98 1.33
CA ARG A 487 1.86 -32.90 0.34
C ARG A 487 0.60 -33.60 0.84
N VAL A 488 -0.54 -32.94 0.67
CA VAL A 488 -1.86 -33.45 1.07
C VAL A 488 -2.94 -33.10 0.04
N ARG A 489 -3.92 -34.00 -0.11
CA ARG A 489 -5.19 -33.69 -0.77
C ARG A 489 -6.17 -33.27 0.32
N VAL A 490 -6.79 -32.11 0.13
CA VAL A 490 -7.78 -31.53 1.05
C VAL A 490 -9.10 -31.38 0.30
N ARG A 491 -10.22 -31.73 0.94
CA ARG A 491 -11.57 -31.52 0.39
C ARG A 491 -12.06 -30.10 0.71
N GLY A 492 -13.00 -29.58 -0.06
CA GLY A 492 -13.66 -28.30 0.29
C GLY A 492 -14.43 -28.45 1.61
N GLY A 493 -14.25 -27.49 2.52
CA GLY A 493 -14.82 -27.48 3.87
C GLY A 493 -14.08 -28.36 4.89
N GLU A 494 -12.94 -28.95 4.52
CA GLU A 494 -12.13 -29.77 5.43
C GLU A 494 -11.11 -28.93 6.20
N ASP A 495 -11.01 -29.16 7.51
CA ASP A 495 -9.90 -28.70 8.35
C ASP A 495 -8.80 -29.78 8.39
N CYS A 496 -7.70 -29.52 7.69
CA CYS A 496 -6.57 -30.44 7.55
C CYS A 496 -5.38 -29.97 8.38
N ILE A 497 -5.08 -30.70 9.47
CA ILE A 497 -3.97 -30.40 10.38
C ILE A 497 -2.85 -31.41 10.20
N LEU A 498 -1.62 -30.90 9.98
CA LEU A 498 -0.38 -31.65 10.00
C LEU A 498 0.47 -31.24 11.19
N ASN A 499 1.05 -32.22 11.88
CA ASN A 499 2.00 -32.00 12.97
C ASN A 499 3.33 -32.66 12.61
N PHE A 500 4.42 -31.94 12.83
CA PHE A 500 5.77 -32.46 12.68
C PHE A 500 6.54 -32.31 13.99
N SER A 501 7.34 -33.32 14.34
CA SER A 501 8.32 -33.24 15.43
C SER A 501 9.73 -33.20 14.84
N PHE A 502 10.59 -32.34 15.38
CA PHE A 502 12.00 -32.19 14.98
C PHE A 502 12.91 -32.92 15.94
#